data_AF-A0A497UTC8-F1
#
_entry.id   AF-A0A497UTC8-F1
#
_cell.length_a   1.000
_cell.length_b   1.000
_cell.length_c   1.000
_cell.angle_alpha   90.00
_cell.angle_beta   90.00
_cell.angle_gamma   90.00
#
_symmetry.space_group_name_H-M   'P 1'
#
loop_
_entity.id
_entity.type
_entity.pdbx_description
1 polymer ?
#
loop_
_entity_poly.entity_id
_entity_poly.type
_entity_poly.pdbx_seq_one_letter_code
_entity_poly.pdbx_strand_id
1 'polypeptide(L)'
;MGSNTNATAGNLEFKTLVKDAVLQYMGPASGNFSGTDGATLSVVNVQNKIKSTMTELDRLYKLDAAYMGYTGNVYEQWKNVDGPRIIAQVPERVSFNLKKWLEYNMAHTLLPNEIPTSSTIKKTDQIQISNPNSGTQVYYTLNGTDPMGNDGVISQEAHLYNGTFTLPVGTYNIMTRAFTTNNWGPKSSKAIKVEDVNPGKFVITGINYKPQTNGDAEFLMITNAGGADLDVSGYTIADAIVYKFPDGTKISPNQTIMLVKDLTLVTGFSQYNKFQWTSGSLSNSGEPITFKDTAGNTIDYVSFGSILPWPTEANGLGSYLKLISSDLNNELPESWEAASISTASAFAKAKTAKSDERKITSDLVPASGQEIKIYPVPMKNILFININEESVISIYNTAGQMVKTKKLSAGKDSIDVSGLSQGGYLVKIQGEKESKVFKATKE
;
A
#
# COMPACT_ATOMS: atom_id res chain seq x y z
N MET A 1 -38.90 12.78 21.66
CA MET A 1 -39.26 13.04 23.07
C MET A 1 -39.50 11.68 23.71
N GLY A 2 -38.77 11.37 24.78
CA GLY A 2 -38.63 10.02 25.35
C GLY A 2 -39.94 9.44 25.88
N SER A 3 -40.09 8.13 25.73
CA SER A 3 -41.23 7.39 26.30
C SER A 3 -41.00 7.11 27.78
N ASN A 4 -41.98 7.47 28.60
CA ASN A 4 -41.96 7.38 30.06
C ASN A 4 -42.29 5.97 30.54
N THR A 5 -41.32 5.07 30.66
CA THR A 5 -41.54 3.79 31.39
C THR A 5 -40.33 3.33 32.21
N ASN A 6 -39.71 4.22 32.99
CA ASN A 6 -39.16 3.92 34.34
C ASN A 6 -38.61 5.21 34.98
N ALA A 7 -39.25 5.73 36.03
CA ALA A 7 -38.81 6.97 36.70
C ALA A 7 -37.41 6.86 37.33
N THR A 8 -36.94 5.64 37.59
CA THR A 8 -35.63 5.38 38.23
C THR A 8 -34.48 5.28 37.22
N ALA A 9 -34.77 5.08 35.93
CA ALA A 9 -33.77 4.87 34.87
C ALA A 9 -33.78 5.98 33.81
N GLY A 10 -34.07 7.24 34.22
CA GLY A 10 -34.24 8.38 33.31
C GLY A 10 -33.26 8.37 32.14
N ASN A 11 -33.79 8.60 30.93
CA ASN A 11 -33.18 8.40 29.61
C ASN A 11 -31.63 8.43 29.63
N LEU A 12 -31.03 7.24 29.62
CA LEU A 12 -29.59 7.03 29.72
C LEU A 12 -28.84 7.69 28.55
N GLU A 13 -29.44 7.70 27.35
CA GLU A 13 -28.94 8.44 26.19
C GLU A 13 -28.80 9.93 26.53
N PHE A 14 -29.88 10.55 27.00
CA PHE A 14 -29.89 11.97 27.33
C PHE A 14 -28.82 12.31 28.37
N LYS A 15 -28.73 11.55 29.46
CA LYS A 15 -27.70 11.76 30.48
C LYS A 15 -26.30 11.64 29.90
N THR A 16 -26.06 10.65 29.05
CA THR A 16 -24.76 10.44 28.40
C THR A 16 -24.41 11.59 27.46
N LEU A 17 -25.37 12.09 26.69
CA LEU A 17 -25.18 13.24 25.81
C LEU A 17 -24.90 14.53 26.60
N VAL A 18 -25.56 14.72 27.75
CA VAL A 18 -25.24 15.84 28.67
C VAL A 18 -23.83 15.68 29.22
N LYS A 19 -23.43 14.48 29.65
CA LYS A 19 -22.06 14.18 30.12
C LYS A 19 -21.01 14.47 29.06
N ASP A 20 -21.27 14.11 27.80
CA ASP A 20 -20.39 14.42 26.66
C ASP A 20 -20.24 15.94 26.47
N ALA A 21 -21.34 16.70 26.54
CA ALA A 21 -21.30 18.15 26.43
C ALA A 21 -20.54 18.79 27.61
N VAL A 22 -20.77 18.33 28.84
CA VAL A 22 -20.03 18.80 30.02
C VAL A 22 -18.53 18.53 29.85
N LEU A 23 -18.15 17.32 29.39
CA LEU A 23 -16.75 16.99 29.11
C LEU A 23 -16.14 17.89 28.02
N GLN A 24 -16.88 18.17 26.94
CA GLN A 24 -16.42 19.03 25.85
C GLN A 24 -16.21 20.48 26.29
N TYR A 25 -17.16 21.05 27.05
CA TYR A 25 -17.13 22.47 27.39
C TYR A 25 -16.37 22.79 28.67
N MET A 26 -16.37 21.89 29.66
CA MET A 26 -15.76 22.10 30.97
C MET A 26 -14.52 21.23 31.22
N GLY A 27 -14.38 20.10 30.52
CA GLY A 27 -13.32 19.13 30.74
C GLY A 27 -13.70 17.99 31.69
N PRO A 28 -12.76 17.08 31.98
CA PRO A 28 -13.01 15.86 32.75
C PRO A 28 -13.30 16.16 34.21
N ALA A 29 -14.14 15.32 34.81
CA ALA A 29 -14.53 15.43 36.21
C ALA A 29 -13.48 14.87 37.21
N SER A 30 -12.25 14.71 36.76
CA SER A 30 -11.11 14.18 37.51
C SER A 30 -9.96 15.19 37.55
N GLY A 31 -9.12 15.14 38.58
CA GLY A 31 -7.95 16.02 38.73
C GLY A 31 -8.24 17.32 39.49
N ASN A 32 -7.54 18.40 39.15
CA ASN A 32 -7.68 19.72 39.78
C ASN A 32 -8.86 20.55 39.26
N PHE A 33 -9.73 19.96 38.42
CA PHE A 33 -10.91 20.62 37.83
C PHE A 33 -10.58 21.88 37.03
N SER A 34 -9.36 22.00 36.49
CA SER A 34 -8.97 23.15 35.66
C SER A 34 -9.65 23.17 34.29
N GLY A 35 -10.27 22.05 33.90
CA GLY A 35 -10.66 21.75 32.53
C GLY A 35 -9.45 21.35 31.68
N THR A 36 -9.70 20.58 30.61
CA THR A 36 -8.68 20.24 29.61
C THR A 36 -8.32 21.46 28.76
N ASP A 37 -7.09 21.48 28.24
CA ASP A 37 -6.66 22.49 27.28
C ASP A 37 -7.65 22.57 26.10
N GLY A 38 -8.08 23.79 25.79
CA GLY A 38 -9.05 24.05 24.72
C GLY A 38 -10.54 24.02 25.12
N ALA A 39 -10.91 23.53 26.31
CA ALA A 39 -12.31 23.56 26.77
C ALA A 39 -12.79 25.01 27.03
N THR A 40 -13.92 25.42 26.46
CA THR A 40 -14.40 26.82 26.50
C THR A 40 -14.55 27.39 27.91
N LEU A 41 -14.99 26.57 28.87
CA LEU A 41 -15.22 26.93 30.26
C LEU A 41 -14.09 26.42 31.19
N SER A 42 -12.90 26.14 30.64
CA SER A 42 -11.71 25.85 31.45
C SER A 42 -11.31 27.08 32.27
N VAL A 43 -10.60 26.84 33.38
CA VAL A 43 -10.09 27.91 34.25
C VAL A 43 -9.28 28.93 33.46
N VAL A 44 -8.39 28.46 32.59
CA VAL A 44 -7.53 29.32 31.76
C VAL A 44 -8.37 30.19 30.83
N ASN A 45 -9.35 29.61 30.14
CA ASN A 45 -10.18 30.36 29.18
C ASN A 45 -11.09 31.38 29.88
N VAL A 46 -11.67 31.03 31.03
CA VAL A 46 -12.48 31.96 31.84
C VAL A 46 -11.61 33.11 32.36
N GLN A 47 -10.40 32.82 32.88
CA GLN A 47 -9.46 33.86 33.32
C GLN A 47 -9.03 34.76 32.16
N ASN A 48 -8.74 34.21 30.99
CA ASN A 48 -8.39 34.99 29.80
C ASN A 48 -9.55 35.87 29.35
N LYS A 49 -10.78 35.36 29.38
CA LYS A 49 -11.97 36.17 29.06
C LYS A 49 -12.12 37.34 30.03
N ILE A 50 -11.99 37.09 31.34
CA ILE A 50 -12.04 38.16 32.36
C ILE A 50 -10.96 39.20 32.11
N LYS A 51 -9.70 38.78 31.87
CA LYS A 51 -8.59 39.70 31.54
C LYS A 51 -8.91 40.54 30.31
N SER A 52 -9.41 39.93 29.23
CA SER A 52 -9.75 40.66 28.00
C SER A 52 -10.85 41.69 28.22
N THR A 53 -11.88 41.34 28.99
CA THR A 53 -12.96 42.25 29.36
C THR A 53 -12.45 43.38 30.27
N MET A 54 -11.54 43.09 31.21
CA MET A 54 -10.89 44.14 31.99
C MET A 54 -10.10 45.11 31.12
N THR A 55 -9.37 44.62 30.11
CA THR A 55 -8.65 45.49 29.16
C THR A 55 -9.60 46.37 28.35
N GLU A 56 -10.73 45.84 27.90
CA GLU A 56 -11.76 46.59 27.17
C GLU A 56 -12.38 47.69 28.05
N LEU A 57 -12.62 47.39 29.33
CA LEU A 57 -13.23 48.32 30.28
C LEU A 57 -12.23 49.34 30.86
N ASP A 58 -10.92 49.11 30.76
CA ASP A 58 -9.87 49.93 31.43
C ASP A 58 -10.06 51.43 31.16
N ARG A 59 -10.21 51.82 29.89
CA ARG A 59 -10.38 53.25 29.53
C ARG A 59 -11.72 53.83 30.00
N LEU A 60 -12.81 53.05 29.90
CA LEU A 60 -14.15 53.49 30.31
C LEU A 60 -14.22 53.69 31.82
N TYR A 61 -13.71 52.73 32.59
CA TYR A 61 -13.69 52.78 34.04
C TYR A 61 -12.77 53.89 34.57
N LYS A 62 -11.65 54.14 33.89
CA LYS A 62 -10.74 55.26 34.18
C LYS A 62 -11.41 56.62 33.96
N LEU A 63 -12.21 56.76 32.91
CA LEU A 63 -12.96 58.00 32.63
C LEU A 63 -14.06 58.24 33.67
N ASP A 64 -14.82 57.20 34.01
CA ASP A 64 -15.90 57.27 35.00
C ASP A 64 -15.36 57.60 36.40
N ALA A 65 -14.25 56.96 36.80
CA ALA A 65 -13.54 57.27 38.04
C ALA A 65 -13.04 58.73 38.10
N ALA A 66 -12.62 59.30 36.96
CA ALA A 66 -12.24 60.72 36.89
C ALA A 66 -13.46 61.66 36.98
N TYR A 67 -14.59 61.27 36.39
CA TYR A 67 -15.84 62.05 36.40
C TYR A 67 -16.51 62.09 37.77
N MET A 68 -16.52 60.97 38.51
CA MET A 68 -17.15 60.86 39.83
C MET A 68 -16.48 61.71 40.92
N GLY A 69 -15.33 62.33 40.65
CA GLY A 69 -14.80 63.44 41.45
C GLY A 69 -14.58 63.16 42.94
N TYR A 70 -14.33 61.91 43.35
CA TYR A 70 -14.18 61.55 44.77
C TYR A 70 -12.86 60.81 45.08
N THR A 71 -12.06 61.48 45.91
CA THR A 71 -10.98 61.14 46.88
C THR A 71 -10.57 59.69 47.24
N GLY A 72 -11.03 58.63 46.56
CA GLY A 72 -10.60 57.25 46.79
C GLY A 72 -9.93 56.67 45.55
N ASN A 73 -8.92 55.83 45.73
CA ASN A 73 -8.15 55.21 44.66
C ASN A 73 -8.95 54.10 43.91
N VAL A 74 -10.21 54.37 43.52
CA VAL A 74 -11.21 53.37 43.07
C VAL A 74 -10.78 52.64 41.80
N TYR A 75 -10.22 53.35 40.83
CA TYR A 75 -9.66 52.71 39.62
C TYR A 75 -8.48 51.80 39.96
N GLU A 76 -7.56 52.24 40.82
CA GLU A 76 -6.43 51.41 41.26
C GLU A 76 -6.88 50.25 42.15
N GLN A 77 -7.93 50.41 42.95
CA GLN A 77 -8.54 49.33 43.74
C GLN A 77 -9.17 48.28 42.80
N TRP A 78 -9.95 48.72 41.82
CA TRP A 78 -10.52 47.82 40.82
C TRP A 78 -9.43 47.06 40.05
N LYS A 79 -8.40 47.79 39.58
CA LYS A 79 -7.32 47.24 38.75
C LYS A 79 -6.38 46.32 39.52
N ASN A 80 -5.93 46.73 40.71
CA ASN A 80 -4.86 46.05 41.44
C ASN A 80 -5.38 45.13 42.56
N VAL A 81 -6.64 45.27 42.98
CA VAL A 81 -7.23 44.46 44.07
C VAL A 81 -8.36 43.59 43.54
N ASP A 82 -9.44 44.18 43.01
CA ASP A 82 -10.64 43.42 42.65
C ASP A 82 -10.43 42.53 41.44
N GLY A 83 -9.79 43.02 40.38
CA GLY A 83 -9.46 42.24 39.19
C GLY A 83 -8.65 40.98 39.50
N PRO A 84 -7.46 41.11 40.13
CA PRO A 84 -6.67 39.97 40.57
C PRO A 84 -7.43 39.02 41.51
N ARG A 85 -8.21 39.56 42.45
CA ARG A 85 -9.07 38.76 43.35
C ARG A 85 -10.11 37.93 42.59
N ILE A 86 -10.79 38.51 41.60
CA ILE A 86 -11.78 37.81 40.77
C ILE A 86 -11.11 36.70 39.95
N ILE A 87 -9.96 37.00 39.31
CA ILE A 87 -9.19 36.02 38.53
C ILE A 87 -8.73 34.85 39.42
N ALA A 88 -8.30 35.12 40.64
CA ALA A 88 -7.86 34.11 41.61
C ALA A 88 -9.00 33.20 42.10
N GLN A 89 -10.26 33.65 42.03
CA GLN A 89 -11.44 32.84 42.42
C GLN A 89 -11.96 31.92 41.30
N VAL A 90 -11.49 32.08 40.06
CA VAL A 90 -11.98 31.27 38.91
C VAL A 90 -11.79 29.76 39.12
N PRO A 91 -10.63 29.26 39.59
CA PRO A 91 -10.45 27.83 39.83
C PRO A 91 -11.52 27.23 40.74
N GLU A 92 -11.86 27.90 41.83
CA GLU A 92 -12.89 27.46 42.78
C GLU A 92 -14.28 27.44 42.13
N ARG A 93 -14.62 28.48 41.36
CA ARG A 93 -15.92 28.58 40.67
C ARG A 93 -16.11 27.50 39.61
N VAL A 94 -15.09 27.24 38.80
CA VAL A 94 -15.13 26.17 37.79
C VAL A 94 -15.24 24.80 38.47
N SER A 95 -14.43 24.57 39.51
CA SER A 95 -14.47 23.36 40.32
C SER A 95 -15.84 23.11 40.95
N PHE A 96 -16.47 24.17 41.50
CA PHE A 96 -17.80 24.08 42.11
C PHE A 96 -18.86 23.67 41.09
N ASN A 97 -18.86 24.26 39.90
CA ASN A 97 -19.82 23.89 38.85
C ASN A 97 -19.65 22.43 38.42
N LEU A 98 -18.42 21.95 38.25
CA LEU A 98 -18.21 20.55 37.86
C LEU A 98 -18.59 19.56 38.97
N LYS A 99 -18.35 19.92 40.24
CA LYS A 99 -18.86 19.15 41.39
C LYS A 99 -20.39 19.07 41.37
N LYS A 100 -21.08 20.15 40.99
CA LYS A 100 -22.55 20.12 40.84
C LYS A 100 -23.01 19.20 39.72
N TRP A 101 -22.35 19.23 38.56
CA TRP A 101 -22.66 18.28 37.49
C TRP A 101 -22.43 16.82 37.91
N LEU A 102 -21.38 16.53 38.68
CA LEU A 102 -21.15 15.22 39.27
C LEU A 102 -22.24 14.80 40.26
N GLU A 103 -22.64 15.71 41.16
CA GLU A 103 -23.70 15.48 42.16
C GLU A 103 -25.03 15.08 41.50
N TYR A 104 -25.33 15.66 40.33
CA TYR A 104 -26.52 15.33 39.54
C TYR A 104 -26.32 14.18 38.52
N ASN A 105 -25.18 13.47 38.54
CA ASN A 105 -24.84 12.40 37.59
C ASN A 105 -24.88 12.86 36.12
N MET A 106 -24.39 14.06 35.86
CA MET A 106 -24.36 14.73 34.55
C MET A 106 -22.94 15.04 34.07
N ALA A 107 -21.92 14.54 34.78
CA ALA A 107 -20.53 14.52 34.30
C ALA A 107 -20.01 13.07 34.21
N HIS A 108 -19.09 12.82 33.28
CA HIS A 108 -18.48 11.50 33.11
C HIS A 108 -17.64 11.11 34.33
N THR A 109 -17.85 9.89 34.80
CA THR A 109 -17.03 9.25 35.86
C THR A 109 -16.03 8.24 35.30
N LEU A 110 -16.20 7.86 34.03
CA LEU A 110 -15.30 6.99 33.29
C LEU A 110 -14.34 7.83 32.44
N LEU A 111 -13.15 7.31 32.21
CA LEU A 111 -12.15 7.86 31.30
C LEU A 111 -12.38 7.37 29.87
N PRO A 112 -12.00 8.14 28.83
CA PRO A 112 -12.06 7.68 27.44
C PRO A 112 -11.14 6.47 27.22
N ASN A 113 -11.54 5.56 26.34
CA ASN A 113 -10.65 4.50 25.87
C ASN A 113 -9.55 5.07 24.96
N GLU A 114 -8.43 4.37 24.84
CA GLU A 114 -7.37 4.72 23.89
C GLU A 114 -7.30 3.70 22.76
N ILE A 115 -7.00 4.17 21.54
CA ILE A 115 -6.79 3.33 20.37
C ILE A 115 -5.32 3.48 19.95
N PRO A 116 -4.40 2.73 20.59
CA PRO A 116 -2.95 2.88 20.35
C PRO A 116 -2.52 2.43 18.96
N THR A 117 -3.36 1.68 18.24
CA THR A 117 -3.09 1.22 16.86
C THR A 117 -2.84 2.38 15.91
N SER A 118 -1.79 2.32 15.10
CA SER A 118 -1.44 3.33 14.09
C SER A 118 -2.59 3.65 13.13
N SER A 119 -2.61 4.87 12.58
CA SER A 119 -3.65 5.29 11.63
C SER A 119 -3.60 4.58 10.27
N THR A 120 -2.45 3.98 9.94
CA THR A 120 -2.28 3.10 8.77
C THR A 120 -1.62 1.81 9.24
N ILE A 121 -2.22 0.66 8.91
CA ILE A 121 -1.75 -0.67 9.31
C ILE A 121 -1.89 -1.67 8.16
N LYS A 122 -1.20 -2.80 8.26
CA LYS A 122 -1.36 -3.94 7.34
C LYS A 122 -2.56 -4.79 7.74
N LYS A 123 -3.14 -5.53 6.79
CA LYS A 123 -4.24 -6.48 7.07
C LYS A 123 -3.91 -7.55 8.14
N THR A 124 -2.63 -7.83 8.37
CA THR A 124 -2.14 -8.78 9.38
C THR A 124 -1.97 -8.15 10.77
N ASP A 125 -1.92 -6.83 10.85
CA ASP A 125 -1.66 -6.12 12.09
C ASP A 125 -2.91 -6.15 12.98
N GLN A 126 -2.68 -6.25 14.28
CA GLN A 126 -3.75 -6.34 15.28
C GLN A 126 -4.20 -4.94 15.71
N ILE A 127 -5.52 -4.72 15.70
CA ILE A 127 -6.16 -3.54 16.28
C ILE A 127 -6.35 -3.77 17.77
N GLN A 128 -5.96 -2.77 18.56
CA GLN A 128 -5.99 -2.79 20.02
C GLN A 128 -6.78 -1.59 20.52
N ILE A 129 -7.58 -1.82 21.56
CA ILE A 129 -8.30 -0.78 22.29
C ILE A 129 -7.93 -0.95 23.77
N SER A 130 -7.40 0.11 24.37
CA SER A 130 -7.03 0.14 25.79
C SER A 130 -8.17 0.74 26.60
N ASN A 131 -8.67 -0.01 27.58
CA ASN A 131 -9.70 0.46 28.51
C ASN A 131 -9.06 0.79 29.87
N PRO A 132 -8.98 2.07 30.26
CA PRO A 132 -8.46 2.44 31.58
C PRO A 132 -9.45 2.17 32.73
N ASN A 133 -10.70 1.81 32.44
CA ASN A 133 -11.78 1.70 33.42
C ASN A 133 -11.98 0.26 33.88
N SER A 134 -11.49 -0.08 35.08
CA SER A 134 -11.68 -1.42 35.66
C SER A 134 -13.16 -1.79 35.85
N GLY A 135 -13.51 -3.05 35.60
CA GLY A 135 -14.88 -3.55 35.77
C GLY A 135 -15.89 -3.05 34.74
N THR A 136 -15.44 -2.48 33.62
CA THR A 136 -16.31 -2.03 32.51
C THR A 136 -16.06 -2.84 31.24
N GLN A 137 -17.09 -2.94 30.41
CA GLN A 137 -16.99 -3.46 29.04
C GLN A 137 -16.60 -2.33 28.07
N VAL A 138 -16.08 -2.67 26.90
CA VAL A 138 -15.89 -1.70 25.81
C VAL A 138 -16.72 -2.13 24.62
N TYR A 139 -17.52 -1.19 24.11
CA TYR A 139 -18.22 -1.33 22.84
C TYR A 139 -17.61 -0.41 21.80
N TYR A 140 -17.54 -0.89 20.56
CA TYR A 140 -17.01 -0.13 19.45
C TYR A 140 -17.82 -0.33 18.17
N THR A 141 -17.81 0.66 17.29
CA THR A 141 -18.30 0.55 15.90
C THR A 141 -17.15 0.75 14.94
N LEU A 142 -17.29 0.29 13.69
CA LEU A 142 -16.25 0.43 12.65
C LEU A 142 -16.55 1.54 11.63
N ASN A 143 -17.77 2.08 11.66
CA ASN A 143 -18.27 3.09 10.73
C ASN A 143 -18.30 4.51 11.33
N GLY A 144 -17.88 4.67 12.59
CA GLY A 144 -17.83 5.94 13.30
C GLY A 144 -19.12 6.32 14.02
N THR A 145 -20.17 5.51 13.93
CA THR A 145 -21.42 5.71 14.68
C THR A 145 -21.19 5.47 16.17
N ASP A 146 -22.01 6.09 17.01
CA ASP A 146 -21.90 5.91 18.45
C ASP A 146 -22.27 4.47 18.86
N PRO A 147 -21.43 3.74 19.64
CA PRO A 147 -21.79 2.44 20.19
C PRO A 147 -23.03 2.47 21.09
N MET A 148 -23.33 3.63 21.67
CA MET A 148 -24.60 3.89 22.35
C MET A 148 -25.67 4.24 21.31
N GLY A 149 -26.71 3.40 21.22
CA GLY A 149 -27.90 3.65 20.43
C GLY A 149 -28.95 4.47 21.19
N ASN A 150 -30.11 4.65 20.56
CA ASN A 150 -31.25 5.39 21.12
C ASN A 150 -31.66 4.86 22.50
N ASP A 151 -32.10 5.76 23.38
CA ASP A 151 -32.47 5.48 24.78
C ASP A 151 -31.33 4.86 25.63
N GLY A 152 -30.09 4.81 25.10
CA GLY A 152 -28.89 4.37 25.80
C GLY A 152 -28.66 2.86 25.71
N VAL A 153 -29.41 2.15 24.88
CA VAL A 153 -29.18 0.73 24.60
C VAL A 153 -27.94 0.55 23.71
N ILE A 154 -27.40 -0.66 23.65
CA ILE A 154 -26.28 -0.97 22.77
C ILE A 154 -26.76 -0.88 21.31
N SER A 155 -26.05 -0.12 20.48
CA SER A 155 -26.34 0.00 19.04
C SER A 155 -26.19 -1.35 18.33
N GLN A 156 -26.98 -1.58 17.27
CA GLN A 156 -26.83 -2.79 16.43
C GLN A 156 -25.50 -2.81 15.66
N GLU A 157 -24.92 -1.63 15.42
CA GLU A 157 -23.61 -1.47 14.77
C GLU A 157 -22.45 -1.69 15.76
N ALA A 158 -22.75 -1.86 17.05
CA ALA A 158 -21.75 -1.99 18.09
C ALA A 158 -21.30 -3.44 18.28
N HIS A 159 -20.00 -3.60 18.44
CA HIS A 159 -19.33 -4.85 18.78
C HIS A 159 -18.76 -4.77 20.18
N LEU A 160 -18.86 -5.87 20.93
CA LEU A 160 -18.18 -6.02 22.22
C LEU A 160 -16.69 -6.30 21.99
N TYR A 161 -15.82 -5.52 22.62
CA TYR A 161 -14.38 -5.74 22.57
C TYR A 161 -13.96 -6.86 23.51
N ASN A 162 -13.53 -8.00 22.94
CA ASN A 162 -13.11 -9.20 23.67
C ASN A 162 -11.62 -9.53 23.51
N GLY A 163 -10.84 -8.62 22.93
CA GLY A 163 -9.44 -8.84 22.61
C GLY A 163 -9.06 -8.17 21.29
N THR A 164 -7.80 -8.32 20.90
CA THR A 164 -7.31 -7.76 19.64
C THR A 164 -7.96 -8.45 18.45
N PHE A 165 -8.08 -7.73 17.33
CA PHE A 165 -8.71 -8.24 16.12
C PHE A 165 -8.03 -7.67 14.86
N THR A 166 -8.23 -8.31 13.71
CA THR A 166 -7.83 -7.79 12.40
C THR A 166 -9.06 -7.35 11.61
N LEU A 167 -8.83 -6.53 10.59
CA LEU A 167 -9.86 -6.13 9.63
C LEU A 167 -9.39 -6.38 8.19
N PRO A 168 -10.32 -6.61 7.25
CA PRO A 168 -10.00 -6.59 5.83
C PRO A 168 -9.48 -5.22 5.37
N VAL A 169 -8.85 -5.20 4.20
CA VAL A 169 -8.41 -3.97 3.52
C VAL A 169 -9.56 -2.99 3.40
N GLY A 170 -9.34 -1.74 3.82
CA GLY A 170 -10.39 -0.72 3.83
C GLY A 170 -10.05 0.45 4.75
N THR A 171 -10.97 1.41 4.81
CA THR A 171 -10.89 2.55 5.74
C THR A 171 -12.02 2.45 6.74
N TYR A 172 -11.69 2.53 8.02
CA TYR A 172 -12.62 2.40 9.13
C TYR A 172 -12.51 3.60 10.06
N ASN A 173 -13.65 4.00 10.64
CA ASN A 173 -13.69 4.98 11.72
C ASN A 173 -14.08 4.23 12.98
N ILE A 174 -13.10 3.87 13.80
CA ILE A 174 -13.37 3.17 15.05
C ILE A 174 -13.88 4.20 16.05
N MET A 175 -15.11 4.03 16.53
CA MET A 175 -15.68 4.80 17.63
C MET A 175 -15.89 3.88 18.82
N THR A 176 -15.52 4.29 20.03
CA THR A 176 -15.58 3.44 21.22
C THR A 176 -16.20 4.17 22.41
N ARG A 177 -16.82 3.39 23.30
CA ARG A 177 -17.20 3.82 24.65
C ARG A 177 -16.96 2.68 25.65
N ALA A 178 -16.53 3.03 26.86
CA ALA A 178 -16.64 2.12 28.00
C ALA A 178 -18.10 2.05 28.49
N PHE A 179 -18.52 0.92 29.02
CA PHE A 179 -19.88 0.69 29.49
C PHE A 179 -19.90 -0.13 30.77
N THR A 180 -20.70 0.32 31.72
CA THR A 180 -21.21 -0.50 32.83
C THR A 180 -22.69 -0.19 33.00
N THR A 181 -23.40 -0.98 33.79
CA THR A 181 -24.85 -0.85 34.00
C THR A 181 -25.23 0.61 34.29
N ASN A 182 -26.06 1.19 33.41
CA ASN A 182 -26.55 2.58 33.47
C ASN A 182 -25.46 3.67 33.41
N ASN A 183 -24.27 3.38 32.86
CA ASN A 183 -23.22 4.38 32.72
C ASN A 183 -22.34 4.13 31.49
N TRP A 184 -22.55 4.95 30.46
CA TRP A 184 -21.67 5.05 29.30
C TRP A 184 -20.54 6.04 29.57
N GLY A 185 -19.32 5.68 29.19
CA GLY A 185 -18.16 6.55 29.24
C GLY A 185 -18.05 7.49 28.04
N PRO A 186 -17.03 8.35 28.02
CA PRO A 186 -16.78 9.28 26.93
C PRO A 186 -16.55 8.58 25.59
N LYS A 187 -16.86 9.28 24.49
CA LYS A 187 -16.47 8.85 23.14
C LYS A 187 -14.96 8.95 22.95
N SER A 188 -14.41 7.96 22.26
CA SER A 188 -13.05 7.99 21.72
C SER A 188 -13.06 7.42 20.32
N SER A 189 -12.43 8.12 19.37
CA SER A 189 -12.45 7.72 17.96
C SER A 189 -11.09 7.80 17.28
N LYS A 190 -10.84 6.88 16.34
CA LYS A 190 -9.67 6.91 15.46
C LYS A 190 -10.00 6.37 14.07
N ALA A 191 -9.58 7.09 13.04
CA ALA A 191 -9.60 6.59 11.68
C ALA A 191 -8.41 5.65 11.46
N ILE A 192 -8.68 4.46 10.93
CA ILE A 192 -7.67 3.44 10.60
C ILE A 192 -7.83 3.04 9.14
N LYS A 193 -6.74 3.13 8.40
CA LYS A 193 -6.61 2.59 7.04
C LYS A 193 -5.88 1.25 7.12
N VAL A 194 -6.53 0.20 6.64
CA VAL A 194 -5.96 -1.13 6.53
C VAL A 194 -5.56 -1.37 5.08
N GLU A 195 -4.28 -1.64 4.86
CA GLU A 195 -3.71 -1.85 3.54
C GLU A 195 -3.25 -3.30 3.36
N ASP A 196 -3.38 -3.82 2.14
CA ASP A 196 -2.67 -5.03 1.74
C ASP A 196 -1.32 -4.60 1.19
N VAL A 197 -0.31 -4.55 2.06
CA VAL A 197 1.06 -4.33 1.60
C VAL A 197 1.54 -5.67 1.05
N ASN A 198 1.50 -5.84 -0.27
CA ASN A 198 2.23 -6.91 -0.93
C ASN A 198 3.72 -6.71 -0.60
N PRO A 199 4.35 -7.53 0.26
CA PRO A 199 5.73 -7.29 0.67
C PRO A 199 6.66 -7.37 -0.54
N GLY A 200 7.87 -6.82 -0.41
CA GLY A 200 8.92 -7.04 -1.41
C GLY A 200 9.12 -8.55 -1.66
N LYS A 201 9.24 -8.96 -2.91
CA LYS A 201 9.39 -10.37 -3.31
C LYS A 201 10.58 -10.50 -4.26
N PHE A 202 11.62 -11.20 -3.84
CA PHE A 202 12.78 -11.46 -4.68
C PHE A 202 12.43 -12.54 -5.70
N VAL A 203 12.67 -12.29 -6.98
CA VAL A 203 12.51 -13.29 -8.05
C VAL A 203 13.65 -13.18 -9.06
N ILE A 204 14.29 -14.30 -9.39
CA ILE A 204 15.23 -14.43 -10.51
C ILE A 204 14.39 -14.44 -11.79
N THR A 205 14.57 -13.41 -12.61
CA THR A 205 13.74 -13.17 -13.81
C THR A 205 14.53 -13.24 -15.11
N GLY A 206 15.86 -13.37 -15.05
CA GLY A 206 16.70 -13.46 -16.25
C GLY A 206 18.00 -14.19 -15.98
N ILE A 207 18.42 -15.05 -16.91
CA ILE A 207 19.67 -15.83 -16.84
C ILE A 207 20.31 -15.86 -18.23
N ASN A 208 21.50 -15.27 -18.36
CA ASN A 208 22.34 -15.37 -19.55
C ASN A 208 23.59 -16.20 -19.24
N TYR A 209 23.46 -17.52 -19.38
CA TYR A 209 24.48 -18.49 -18.97
C TYR A 209 25.46 -18.87 -20.07
N LYS A 210 25.14 -18.58 -21.34
CA LYS A 210 26.01 -18.84 -22.49
C LYS A 210 25.84 -17.74 -23.53
N PRO A 211 26.50 -16.59 -23.36
CA PRO A 211 26.38 -15.50 -24.32
C PRO A 211 26.99 -15.89 -25.68
N GLN A 212 26.42 -15.39 -26.78
CA GLN A 212 26.83 -15.78 -28.15
C GLN A 212 28.23 -15.32 -28.53
N THR A 213 28.59 -14.08 -28.19
CA THR A 213 29.82 -13.44 -28.70
C THR A 213 30.98 -13.52 -27.72
N ASN A 214 30.72 -13.35 -26.43
CA ASN A 214 31.75 -13.34 -25.39
C ASN A 214 31.25 -14.07 -24.15
N GLY A 215 31.92 -15.15 -23.76
CA GLY A 215 31.57 -15.97 -22.60
C GLY A 215 31.59 -15.21 -21.27
N ASP A 216 32.24 -14.05 -21.20
CA ASP A 216 32.24 -13.22 -19.99
C ASP A 216 31.07 -12.21 -19.94
N ALA A 217 30.17 -12.20 -20.94
CA ALA A 217 28.96 -11.36 -20.93
C ALA A 217 27.77 -12.01 -20.17
N GLU A 218 28.05 -12.88 -19.20
CA GLU A 218 27.04 -13.56 -18.38
C GLU A 218 26.34 -12.58 -17.41
N PHE A 219 25.06 -12.82 -17.16
CA PHE A 219 24.29 -12.04 -16.19
C PHE A 219 23.11 -12.79 -15.58
N LEU A 220 22.68 -12.32 -14.41
CA LEU A 220 21.40 -12.64 -13.76
C LEU A 220 20.57 -11.36 -13.62
N MET A 221 19.25 -11.47 -13.79
CA MET A 221 18.30 -10.40 -13.52
C MET A 221 17.45 -10.77 -12.31
N ILE A 222 17.29 -9.82 -11.38
CA ILE A 222 16.52 -9.97 -10.15
C ILE A 222 15.47 -8.87 -10.13
N THR A 223 14.21 -9.25 -10.02
CA THR A 223 13.08 -8.32 -9.95
C THR A 223 12.44 -8.38 -8.57
N ASN A 224 12.08 -7.21 -8.03
CA ASN A 224 11.14 -7.14 -6.92
C ASN A 224 9.71 -7.28 -7.45
N ALA A 225 9.15 -8.49 -7.38
CA ALA A 225 7.77 -8.79 -7.76
C ALA A 225 6.72 -8.37 -6.71
N GLY A 226 7.18 -7.71 -5.64
CA GLY A 226 6.38 -7.23 -4.53
C GLY A 226 5.85 -5.81 -4.72
N GLY A 227 4.99 -5.38 -3.79
CA GLY A 227 4.39 -4.04 -3.76
C GLY A 227 5.09 -3.04 -2.82
N ALA A 228 6.13 -3.46 -2.10
CA ALA A 228 6.94 -2.62 -1.23
C ALA A 228 8.43 -2.74 -1.58
N ASP A 229 9.25 -1.76 -1.17
CA ASP A 229 10.70 -1.85 -1.32
C ASP A 229 11.23 -3.15 -0.70
N LEU A 230 12.06 -3.87 -1.44
CA LEU A 230 12.74 -5.08 -1.01
C LEU A 230 14.17 -4.74 -0.63
N ASP A 231 14.51 -4.88 0.65
CA ASP A 231 15.89 -4.75 1.12
C ASP A 231 16.63 -6.07 0.93
N VAL A 232 17.66 -6.07 0.07
CA VAL A 232 18.48 -7.25 -0.24
C VAL A 232 19.87 -7.15 0.39
N SER A 233 20.09 -6.19 1.29
CA SER A 233 21.38 -5.98 1.96
C SER A 233 21.89 -7.27 2.58
N GLY A 234 23.11 -7.67 2.18
CA GLY A 234 23.76 -8.86 2.69
C GLY A 234 23.21 -10.20 2.19
N TYR A 235 22.23 -10.21 1.27
CA TYR A 235 21.82 -11.45 0.60
C TYR A 235 23.00 -12.01 -0.20
N THR A 236 23.09 -13.33 -0.30
CA THR A 236 24.26 -14.01 -0.88
C THR A 236 23.86 -15.06 -1.91
N ILE A 237 24.79 -15.30 -2.82
CA ILE A 237 24.86 -16.46 -3.72
C ILE A 237 26.28 -16.99 -3.65
N ALA A 238 26.42 -18.32 -3.58
CA ALA A 238 27.71 -18.99 -3.39
C ALA A 238 27.82 -20.37 -4.07
N ASP A 239 26.81 -20.80 -4.82
CA ASP A 239 26.84 -22.05 -5.59
C ASP A 239 27.33 -21.82 -7.03
N ALA A 240 26.57 -21.09 -7.87
CA ALA A 240 26.92 -20.82 -9.27
C ALA A 240 27.99 -19.73 -9.41
N ILE A 241 27.82 -18.65 -8.63
CA ILE A 241 28.73 -17.51 -8.56
C ILE A 241 28.89 -17.09 -7.10
N VAL A 242 29.92 -16.31 -6.81
CA VAL A 242 30.13 -15.73 -5.47
C VAL A 242 29.76 -14.25 -5.50
N TYR A 243 28.74 -13.87 -4.73
CA TYR A 243 28.37 -12.47 -4.55
C TYR A 243 27.62 -12.23 -3.24
N LYS A 244 27.81 -11.04 -2.67
CA LYS A 244 27.05 -10.51 -1.55
C LYS A 244 26.57 -9.10 -1.89
N PHE A 245 25.27 -8.85 -1.73
CA PHE A 245 24.72 -7.52 -1.91
C PHE A 245 25.28 -6.54 -0.87
N PRO A 246 25.76 -5.34 -1.27
CA PRO A 246 26.21 -4.31 -0.35
C PRO A 246 25.10 -3.85 0.59
N ASP A 247 25.49 -3.37 1.77
CA ASP A 247 24.55 -2.79 2.73
C ASP A 247 23.86 -1.55 2.14
N GLY A 248 22.55 -1.43 2.36
CA GLY A 248 21.71 -0.38 1.82
C GLY A 248 21.15 -0.67 0.42
N THR A 249 21.38 -1.85 -0.14
CA THR A 249 20.84 -2.23 -1.45
C THR A 249 19.35 -2.51 -1.35
N LYS A 250 18.54 -1.69 -2.01
CA LYS A 250 17.08 -1.85 -2.09
C LYS A 250 16.60 -1.93 -3.52
N ILE A 251 15.59 -2.74 -3.76
CA ILE A 251 14.90 -2.88 -5.04
C ILE A 251 13.47 -2.39 -4.86
N SER A 252 13.11 -1.29 -5.51
CA SER A 252 11.73 -0.77 -5.43
C SER A 252 10.72 -1.69 -6.14
N PRO A 253 9.42 -1.58 -5.85
CA PRO A 253 8.38 -2.40 -6.48
C PRO A 253 8.50 -2.42 -8.01
N ASN A 254 8.45 -3.62 -8.59
CA ASN A 254 8.57 -3.89 -10.03
C ASN A 254 9.90 -3.45 -10.68
N GLN A 255 10.89 -3.02 -9.89
CA GLN A 255 12.22 -2.71 -10.41
C GLN A 255 13.07 -3.97 -10.54
N THR A 256 14.01 -3.91 -11.48
CA THR A 256 14.95 -5.00 -11.77
C THR A 256 16.37 -4.51 -11.63
N ILE A 257 17.21 -5.31 -11.00
CA ILE A 257 18.66 -5.13 -10.95
C ILE A 257 19.35 -6.30 -11.66
N MET A 258 20.61 -6.10 -12.04
CA MET A 258 21.41 -7.13 -12.69
C MET A 258 22.66 -7.45 -11.89
N LEU A 259 22.95 -8.74 -11.75
CA LEU A 259 24.30 -9.21 -11.42
C LEU A 259 24.99 -9.60 -12.72
N VAL A 260 26.19 -9.11 -12.97
CA VAL A 260 26.94 -9.35 -14.21
C VAL A 260 28.34 -9.85 -13.91
N LYS A 261 28.92 -10.62 -14.82
CA LYS A 261 30.33 -11.06 -14.70
C LYS A 261 31.31 -9.93 -14.96
N ASP A 262 31.07 -9.18 -16.04
CA ASP A 262 31.86 -8.03 -16.45
C ASP A 262 30.93 -6.87 -16.84
N LEU A 263 31.01 -5.76 -16.11
CA LEU A 263 30.19 -4.57 -16.33
C LEU A 263 30.36 -3.96 -17.73
N THR A 264 31.52 -4.15 -18.36
CA THR A 264 31.86 -3.56 -19.66
C THR A 264 31.27 -4.33 -20.83
N LEU A 265 30.95 -5.61 -20.65
CA LEU A 265 30.48 -6.51 -21.71
C LEU A 265 28.95 -6.53 -21.86
N VAL A 266 28.20 -6.20 -20.81
CA VAL A 266 26.72 -6.22 -20.81
C VAL A 266 26.16 -4.86 -21.25
N THR A 267 26.01 -4.67 -22.56
CA THR A 267 25.42 -3.47 -23.19
C THR A 267 23.92 -3.62 -23.45
N GLY A 268 23.18 -2.51 -23.61
CA GLY A 268 21.74 -2.51 -23.95
C GLY A 268 20.75 -2.52 -22.77
N PHE A 269 21.25 -2.73 -21.55
CA PHE A 269 20.45 -2.73 -20.30
C PHE A 269 20.75 -1.50 -19.43
N SER A 270 20.73 -0.29 -20.00
CA SER A 270 21.12 0.93 -19.28
C SER A 270 20.12 1.37 -18.21
N GLN A 271 18.87 0.89 -18.28
CA GLN A 271 17.81 1.19 -17.33
C GLN A 271 17.92 0.43 -16.01
N TYR A 272 18.76 -0.61 -15.95
CA TYR A 272 18.93 -1.44 -14.75
C TYR A 272 20.23 -1.11 -14.03
N ASN A 273 20.16 -1.04 -12.71
CA ASN A 273 21.35 -0.99 -11.86
C ASN A 273 22.09 -2.32 -11.99
N LYS A 274 23.39 -2.25 -12.29
CA LYS A 274 24.24 -3.42 -12.49
C LYS A 274 25.26 -3.52 -11.36
N PHE A 275 25.47 -4.74 -10.88
CA PHE A 275 26.49 -5.08 -9.92
C PHE A 275 27.37 -6.18 -10.49
N GLN A 276 28.69 -6.05 -10.34
CA GLN A 276 29.60 -7.10 -10.76
C GLN A 276 29.73 -8.15 -9.66
N TRP A 277 29.60 -9.44 -9.98
CA TRP A 277 29.88 -10.48 -9.00
C TRP A 277 31.37 -10.67 -8.74
N THR A 278 31.70 -11.33 -7.62
CA THR A 278 33.09 -11.41 -7.13
C THR A 278 33.91 -12.44 -7.88
N SER A 279 33.36 -13.63 -8.09
CA SER A 279 34.04 -14.73 -8.81
C SER A 279 33.03 -15.79 -9.25
N GLY A 280 33.49 -16.75 -10.06
CA GLY A 280 32.65 -17.81 -10.63
C GLY A 280 32.17 -17.48 -12.05
N SER A 281 31.43 -18.41 -12.64
CA SER A 281 30.84 -18.30 -13.99
C SER A 281 29.66 -19.26 -14.07
N LEU A 282 28.70 -18.93 -14.91
CA LEU A 282 27.54 -19.79 -15.12
C LEU A 282 27.90 -21.00 -16.01
N SER A 283 27.35 -22.17 -15.68
CA SER A 283 27.50 -23.41 -16.42
C SER A 283 26.77 -23.33 -17.76
N ASN A 284 27.52 -23.52 -18.84
CA ASN A 284 26.99 -23.65 -20.20
C ASN A 284 26.01 -24.82 -20.40
N SER A 285 25.93 -25.76 -19.43
CA SER A 285 25.06 -26.94 -19.51
C SER A 285 23.81 -26.83 -18.62
N GLY A 286 23.72 -25.83 -17.74
CA GLY A 286 22.73 -25.75 -16.67
C GLY A 286 23.33 -26.01 -15.29
N GLU A 287 22.71 -25.44 -14.25
CA GLU A 287 23.06 -25.60 -12.83
C GLU A 287 21.96 -24.98 -11.92
N PRO A 288 21.97 -25.28 -10.60
CA PRO A 288 21.19 -24.52 -9.62
C PRO A 288 21.76 -23.11 -9.38
N ILE A 289 20.86 -22.14 -9.20
CA ILE A 289 21.12 -20.79 -8.71
C ILE A 289 20.31 -20.61 -7.43
N THR A 290 21.00 -20.46 -6.30
CA THR A 290 20.35 -20.31 -4.99
C THR A 290 20.74 -18.98 -4.35
N PHE A 291 19.76 -18.11 -4.12
CA PHE A 291 19.97 -16.93 -3.28
C PHE A 291 19.54 -17.21 -1.85
N LYS A 292 20.30 -16.66 -0.90
CA LYS A 292 20.03 -16.78 0.53
C LYS A 292 19.99 -15.42 1.22
N ASP A 293 19.11 -15.29 2.22
CA ASP A 293 19.10 -14.15 3.13
C ASP A 293 20.27 -14.19 4.12
N THR A 294 20.35 -13.17 4.99
CA THR A 294 21.39 -13.05 6.02
C THR A 294 21.28 -14.10 7.14
N ALA A 295 20.14 -14.77 7.27
CA ALA A 295 19.93 -15.89 8.19
C ALA A 295 20.23 -17.26 7.55
N GLY A 296 20.54 -17.28 6.25
CA GLY A 296 20.85 -18.49 5.48
C GLY A 296 19.63 -19.20 4.89
N ASN A 297 18.43 -18.60 4.99
CA ASN A 297 17.23 -19.15 4.36
C ASN A 297 17.29 -18.93 2.85
N THR A 298 16.78 -19.89 2.08
CA THR A 298 16.64 -19.73 0.62
C THR A 298 15.52 -18.76 0.33
N ILE A 299 15.83 -17.66 -0.34
CA ILE A 299 14.85 -16.64 -0.73
C ILE A 299 14.31 -16.85 -2.14
N ASP A 300 15.14 -17.42 -3.03
CA ASP A 300 14.72 -17.86 -4.35
C ASP A 300 15.70 -18.92 -4.90
N TYR A 301 15.20 -19.80 -5.76
CA TYR A 301 15.93 -20.93 -6.32
C TYR A 301 15.46 -21.24 -7.75
N VAL A 302 16.41 -21.57 -8.63
CA VAL A 302 16.11 -22.13 -9.95
C VAL A 302 17.22 -23.07 -10.39
N SER A 303 16.86 -24.25 -10.89
CA SER A 303 17.79 -25.17 -11.55
C SER A 303 17.57 -25.13 -13.06
N PHE A 304 18.26 -24.22 -13.74
CA PHE A 304 18.08 -24.03 -15.18
C PHE A 304 18.81 -25.09 -16.01
N GLY A 305 18.36 -25.27 -17.24
CA GLY A 305 18.90 -26.24 -18.19
C GLY A 305 19.22 -25.63 -19.55
N SER A 306 20.03 -26.35 -20.33
CA SER A 306 20.46 -25.95 -21.68
C SER A 306 19.76 -26.69 -22.82
N ILE A 307 18.85 -27.60 -22.48
CA ILE A 307 18.06 -28.44 -23.39
C ILE A 307 16.58 -28.36 -23.04
N LEU A 308 15.71 -28.82 -23.96
CA LEU A 308 14.28 -28.94 -23.71
C LEU A 308 14.00 -29.68 -22.39
N PRO A 309 13.00 -29.22 -21.60
CA PRO A 309 11.98 -28.21 -21.93
C PRO A 309 12.42 -26.73 -21.81
N TRP A 310 13.68 -26.43 -21.45
CA TRP A 310 14.16 -25.05 -21.39
C TRP A 310 14.33 -24.44 -22.79
N PRO A 311 14.12 -23.11 -22.96
CA PRO A 311 14.35 -22.42 -24.23
C PRO A 311 15.79 -22.56 -24.73
N THR A 312 15.98 -23.33 -25.80
CA THR A 312 17.32 -23.64 -26.35
C THR A 312 17.97 -22.47 -27.07
N GLU A 313 17.21 -21.44 -27.44
CA GLU A 313 17.71 -20.21 -28.06
C GLU A 313 18.58 -19.39 -27.09
N ALA A 314 18.43 -19.61 -25.78
CA ALA A 314 19.31 -19.04 -24.77
C ALA A 314 20.68 -19.76 -24.66
N ASN A 315 20.86 -20.90 -25.34
CA ASN A 315 22.07 -21.71 -25.30
C ASN A 315 23.11 -21.25 -26.35
N GLY A 316 23.57 -19.99 -26.24
CA GLY A 316 24.61 -19.47 -27.15
C GLY A 316 24.10 -18.91 -28.47
N LEU A 317 22.78 -18.81 -28.68
CA LEU A 317 22.18 -18.30 -29.92
C LEU A 317 21.77 -16.81 -29.83
N GLY A 318 22.32 -16.07 -28.87
CA GLY A 318 22.13 -14.62 -28.75
C GLY A 318 20.89 -14.21 -27.95
N SER A 319 20.22 -15.17 -27.31
CA SER A 319 19.14 -14.91 -26.36
C SER A 319 19.56 -15.25 -24.93
N TYR A 320 18.79 -14.78 -23.95
CA TYR A 320 18.89 -15.18 -22.55
C TYR A 320 17.56 -15.79 -22.10
N LEU A 321 17.57 -16.59 -21.03
CA LEU A 321 16.35 -17.08 -20.40
C LEU A 321 15.69 -15.91 -19.68
N LYS A 322 14.43 -15.63 -19.98
CA LYS A 322 13.64 -14.58 -19.34
C LYS A 322 12.36 -15.17 -18.79
N LEU A 323 12.04 -14.87 -17.54
CA LEU A 323 10.78 -15.28 -16.94
C LEU A 323 9.62 -14.52 -17.62
N ILE A 324 8.58 -15.24 -18.05
CA ILE A 324 7.45 -14.69 -18.79
C ILE A 324 6.68 -13.65 -17.95
N SER A 325 6.51 -13.95 -16.65
CA SER A 325 5.92 -13.06 -15.65
C SER A 325 6.52 -13.35 -14.29
N SER A 326 6.75 -12.30 -13.49
CA SER A 326 7.29 -12.38 -12.13
C SER A 326 6.39 -13.10 -11.12
N ASP A 327 5.14 -13.37 -11.51
CA ASP A 327 4.17 -14.12 -10.70
C ASP A 327 4.19 -15.63 -10.96
N LEU A 328 4.89 -16.08 -12.01
CA LEU A 328 5.02 -17.50 -12.34
C LEU A 328 6.08 -18.19 -11.47
N ASN A 329 5.97 -19.51 -11.35
CA ASN A 329 6.98 -20.31 -10.67
C ASN A 329 8.23 -20.42 -11.56
N ASN A 330 9.32 -19.77 -11.14
CA ASN A 330 10.60 -19.73 -11.84
C ASN A 330 11.37 -21.06 -11.78
N GLU A 331 10.97 -22.03 -10.97
CA GLU A 331 11.53 -23.39 -11.00
C GLU A 331 11.06 -24.19 -12.22
N LEU A 332 9.93 -23.80 -12.83
CA LEU A 332 9.32 -24.51 -13.94
C LEU A 332 9.88 -24.02 -15.29
N PRO A 333 10.43 -24.89 -16.15
CA PRO A 333 10.96 -24.51 -17.46
C PRO A 333 9.93 -23.78 -18.36
N GLU A 334 8.66 -24.17 -18.28
CA GLU A 334 7.55 -23.56 -19.04
C GLU A 334 7.24 -22.10 -18.66
N SER A 335 7.76 -21.63 -17.51
CA SER A 335 7.65 -20.22 -17.10
C SER A 335 8.66 -19.31 -17.81
N TRP A 336 9.61 -19.88 -18.55
CA TRP A 336 10.71 -19.16 -19.19
C TRP A 336 10.52 -19.07 -20.71
N GLU A 337 10.85 -17.90 -21.26
CA GLU A 337 10.95 -17.66 -22.68
C GLU A 337 12.39 -17.28 -23.07
N ALA A 338 12.76 -17.49 -24.33
CA ALA A 338 13.98 -16.91 -24.87
C ALA A 338 13.74 -15.44 -25.25
N ALA A 339 14.55 -14.54 -24.69
CA ALA A 339 14.54 -13.13 -25.06
C ALA A 339 15.85 -12.75 -25.76
N SER A 340 15.76 -12.20 -26.96
CA SER A 340 16.95 -11.80 -27.72
C SER A 340 17.66 -10.63 -27.03
N ILE A 341 18.99 -10.72 -26.93
CA ILE A 341 19.83 -9.59 -26.55
C ILE A 341 19.93 -8.70 -27.79
N SER A 342 19.16 -7.60 -27.82
CA SER A 342 19.16 -6.67 -28.96
C SER A 342 20.59 -6.26 -29.34
N THR A 343 21.04 -6.72 -30.50
CA THR A 343 22.36 -6.39 -31.10
C THR A 343 22.49 -4.94 -31.55
N ALA A 344 21.43 -4.12 -31.45
CA ALA A 344 21.47 -2.70 -31.81
C ALA A 344 22.41 -1.85 -30.93
N SER A 345 22.86 -2.37 -29.77
CA SER A 345 23.90 -1.73 -28.94
C SER A 345 25.26 -2.46 -28.96
N ALA A 346 25.39 -3.58 -29.69
CA ALA A 346 26.60 -4.43 -29.69
C ALA A 346 27.55 -4.17 -30.87
N PHE A 347 27.23 -3.23 -31.78
CA PHE A 347 28.08 -2.89 -32.93
C PHE A 347 28.64 -1.46 -32.93
N ALA A 348 28.75 -0.81 -31.76
CA ALA A 348 29.46 0.46 -31.63
C ALA A 348 30.83 0.25 -30.96
N LYS A 349 31.84 -0.08 -31.78
CA LYS A 349 33.31 -0.02 -31.58
C LYS A 349 34.02 -1.38 -31.72
N ALA A 350 34.12 -1.88 -32.95
CA ALA A 350 35.25 -2.71 -33.37
C ALA A 350 35.41 -2.68 -34.90
N LYS A 351 35.98 -1.59 -35.41
CA LYS A 351 36.70 -1.43 -36.71
C LYS A 351 37.15 0.03 -36.71
N THR A 352 38.44 0.33 -36.52
CA THR A 352 39.42 0.33 -37.61
C THR A 352 40.85 0.01 -37.14
N ALA A 353 41.35 -1.15 -37.57
CA ALA A 353 42.70 -1.26 -38.11
C ALA A 353 42.54 -1.75 -39.55
N LYS A 354 43.21 -1.07 -40.48
CA LYS A 354 43.16 -1.30 -41.93
C LYS A 354 43.64 -2.71 -42.31
N SER A 355 42.94 -3.39 -43.21
CA SER A 355 43.48 -3.75 -44.52
C SER A 355 42.44 -4.45 -45.41
N ASP A 356 42.44 -3.96 -46.65
CA ASP A 356 42.31 -4.63 -47.94
C ASP A 356 41.03 -5.36 -48.35
N GLU A 357 40.54 -4.85 -49.48
CA GLU A 357 39.49 -5.31 -50.34
C GLU A 357 39.70 -6.77 -50.78
N ARG A 358 38.62 -7.57 -50.70
CA ARG A 358 38.30 -8.56 -51.72
C ARG A 358 36.79 -8.78 -51.77
N LYS A 359 36.24 -8.32 -52.89
CA LYS A 359 34.87 -8.52 -53.36
C LYS A 359 34.67 -10.02 -53.61
N ILE A 360 33.79 -10.66 -52.84
CA ILE A 360 33.20 -11.95 -53.18
C ILE A 360 31.69 -11.75 -53.17
N THR A 361 31.12 -11.84 -54.37
CA THR A 361 29.70 -11.99 -54.63
C THR A 361 29.26 -13.39 -54.21
N SER A 362 28.30 -13.49 -53.30
CA SER A 362 27.47 -14.68 -53.17
C SER A 362 26.05 -14.25 -52.84
N ASP A 363 25.14 -14.60 -53.74
CA ASP A 363 23.71 -14.41 -53.64
C ASP A 363 23.18 -14.90 -52.29
N LEU A 364 22.57 -14.01 -51.52
CA LEU A 364 21.65 -14.38 -50.45
C LEU A 364 20.44 -13.45 -50.51
N VAL A 365 19.35 -14.04 -51.00
CA VAL A 365 17.97 -13.55 -50.90
C VAL A 365 17.68 -13.15 -49.45
N PRO A 366 17.13 -11.95 -49.15
CA PRO A 366 16.69 -11.62 -47.81
C PRO A 366 15.31 -12.26 -47.57
N ALA A 367 15.27 -13.41 -46.90
CA ALA A 367 14.04 -13.93 -46.29
C ALA A 367 13.88 -13.30 -44.90
N SER A 368 13.26 -12.12 -44.83
CA SER A 368 12.70 -11.58 -43.58
C SER A 368 11.24 -12.03 -43.50
N GLY A 369 10.99 -13.12 -42.77
CA GLY A 369 9.63 -13.55 -42.39
C GLY A 369 9.50 -13.43 -40.88
N GLN A 370 8.88 -12.36 -40.38
CA GLN A 370 8.38 -12.36 -39.00
C GLN A 370 7.25 -13.39 -38.93
N GLU A 371 7.22 -14.22 -37.90
CA GLU A 371 6.20 -15.28 -37.82
C GLU A 371 4.90 -14.76 -37.19
N ILE A 372 3.72 -15.13 -37.72
CA ILE A 372 2.43 -14.80 -37.09
C ILE A 372 2.38 -15.41 -35.68
N LYS A 373 2.26 -14.57 -34.65
CA LYS A 373 2.16 -14.97 -33.23
C LYS A 373 0.78 -14.64 -32.66
N ILE A 374 0.19 -15.57 -31.91
CA ILE A 374 -1.10 -15.41 -31.22
C ILE A 374 -0.92 -15.69 -29.72
N TYR A 375 -1.45 -14.83 -28.86
CA TYR A 375 -1.41 -15.00 -27.40
C TYR A 375 -2.56 -14.25 -26.70
N PRO A 376 -3.04 -14.69 -25.53
CA PRO A 376 -2.68 -15.94 -24.88
C PRO A 376 -3.43 -17.13 -25.51
N VAL A 377 -2.76 -18.29 -25.56
CA VAL A 377 -3.40 -19.60 -25.79
C VAL A 377 -3.05 -20.45 -24.56
N PRO A 378 -4.00 -20.83 -23.69
CA PRO A 378 -5.46 -20.63 -23.75
C PRO A 378 -5.92 -19.16 -23.70
N MET A 379 -7.01 -18.85 -24.40
CA MET A 379 -7.53 -17.49 -24.56
C MET A 379 -8.47 -17.10 -23.41
N LYS A 380 -8.26 -15.91 -22.82
CA LYS A 380 -9.12 -15.34 -21.76
C LYS A 380 -10.16 -14.40 -22.36
N ASN A 381 -9.97 -13.09 -22.26
CA ASN A 381 -10.96 -12.11 -22.74
C ASN A 381 -10.53 -11.42 -24.03
N ILE A 382 -9.22 -11.31 -24.29
CA ILE A 382 -8.66 -10.68 -25.48
C ILE A 382 -7.58 -11.59 -26.04
N LEU A 383 -7.61 -11.78 -27.35
CA LEU A 383 -6.58 -12.47 -28.10
C LEU A 383 -5.76 -11.43 -28.86
N PHE A 384 -4.46 -11.36 -28.58
CA PHE A 384 -3.49 -10.51 -29.26
C PHE A 384 -2.83 -11.28 -30.40
N ILE A 385 -2.63 -10.59 -31.52
CA ILE A 385 -2.06 -11.15 -32.73
C ILE A 385 -0.98 -10.20 -33.23
N ASN A 386 0.18 -10.74 -33.60
CA ASN A 386 1.20 -10.01 -34.35
C ASN A 386 1.24 -10.56 -35.78
N ILE A 387 0.98 -9.71 -36.77
CA ILE A 387 0.93 -10.05 -38.21
C ILE A 387 1.79 -9.09 -39.03
N ASN A 388 2.25 -9.52 -40.20
CA ASN A 388 3.17 -8.73 -41.03
C ASN A 388 2.47 -7.89 -42.08
N GLU A 389 1.18 -8.13 -42.30
CA GLU A 389 0.35 -7.48 -43.30
C GLU A 389 -1.09 -7.40 -42.81
N GLU A 390 -1.91 -6.57 -43.47
CA GLU A 390 -3.34 -6.54 -43.19
C GLU A 390 -3.97 -7.91 -43.46
N SER A 391 -4.73 -8.41 -42.49
CA SER A 391 -5.28 -9.76 -42.54
C SER A 391 -6.68 -9.79 -41.95
N VAL A 392 -7.42 -10.88 -42.19
CA VAL A 392 -8.70 -11.14 -41.54
C VAL A 392 -8.53 -12.31 -40.56
N ILE A 393 -8.88 -12.10 -39.30
CA ILE A 393 -9.01 -13.18 -38.32
C ILE A 393 -10.46 -13.67 -38.27
N SER A 394 -10.64 -14.99 -38.27
CA SER A 394 -11.93 -15.67 -38.16
C SER A 394 -11.83 -16.81 -37.15
N ILE A 395 -12.76 -16.85 -36.20
CA ILE A 395 -12.82 -17.84 -35.11
C ILE A 395 -13.99 -18.78 -35.38
N TYR A 396 -13.75 -20.09 -35.31
CA TYR A 396 -14.74 -21.14 -35.54
C TYR A 396 -14.90 -22.01 -34.29
N ASN A 397 -16.14 -22.40 -33.98
CA ASN A 397 -16.42 -23.39 -32.93
C ASN A 397 -16.09 -24.82 -33.40
N THR A 398 -16.21 -25.81 -32.50
CA THR A 398 -15.96 -27.23 -32.81
C THR A 398 -16.91 -27.82 -33.86
N ALA A 399 -18.09 -27.21 -34.08
CA ALA A 399 -19.02 -27.59 -35.13
C ALA A 399 -18.67 -26.96 -36.50
N GLY A 400 -17.58 -26.18 -36.59
CA GLY A 400 -17.14 -25.53 -37.82
C GLY A 400 -17.89 -24.24 -38.16
N GLN A 401 -18.75 -23.73 -37.28
CA GLN A 401 -19.45 -22.47 -37.48
C GLN A 401 -18.55 -21.30 -37.09
N MET A 402 -18.50 -20.27 -37.94
CA MET A 402 -17.76 -19.03 -37.66
C MET A 402 -18.52 -18.21 -36.59
N VAL A 403 -17.87 -17.96 -35.46
CA VAL A 403 -18.46 -17.28 -34.29
C VAL A 403 -17.95 -15.85 -34.12
N LYS A 404 -16.78 -15.50 -34.67
CA LYS A 404 -16.26 -14.12 -34.62
C LYS A 404 -15.31 -13.84 -35.79
N THR A 405 -15.29 -12.59 -36.27
CA THR A 405 -14.37 -12.14 -37.31
C THR A 405 -13.96 -10.68 -37.12
N LYS A 406 -12.75 -10.31 -37.51
CA LYS A 406 -12.23 -8.94 -37.46
C LYS A 406 -11.18 -8.74 -38.56
N LYS A 407 -11.15 -7.55 -39.19
CA LYS A 407 -9.98 -7.10 -39.95
C LYS A 407 -8.88 -6.66 -38.99
N LEU A 408 -7.65 -7.02 -39.30
CA LEU A 408 -6.46 -6.73 -38.52
C LEU A 408 -5.50 -5.87 -39.33
N SER A 409 -4.88 -4.91 -38.66
CA SER A 409 -3.79 -4.10 -39.22
C SER A 409 -2.44 -4.78 -39.04
N ALA A 410 -1.50 -4.54 -39.96
CA ALA A 410 -0.12 -5.00 -39.84
C ALA A 410 0.52 -4.53 -38.52
N GLY A 411 1.29 -5.40 -37.88
CA GLY A 411 1.84 -5.22 -36.54
C GLY A 411 1.00 -5.92 -35.46
N LYS A 412 0.98 -5.32 -34.25
CA LYS A 412 0.20 -5.85 -33.11
C LYS A 412 -1.25 -5.36 -33.17
N ASP A 413 -2.18 -6.30 -33.19
CA ASP A 413 -3.62 -6.05 -33.12
C ASP A 413 -4.27 -7.06 -32.14
N SER A 414 -5.56 -6.92 -31.87
CA SER A 414 -6.29 -7.78 -30.93
C SER A 414 -7.75 -7.98 -31.31
N ILE A 415 -8.33 -9.08 -30.84
CA ILE A 415 -9.76 -9.36 -30.92
C ILE A 415 -10.29 -9.73 -29.54
N ASP A 416 -11.37 -9.07 -29.13
CA ASP A 416 -12.11 -9.43 -27.92
C ASP A 416 -12.78 -10.80 -28.14
N VAL A 417 -12.62 -11.72 -27.20
CA VAL A 417 -13.20 -13.08 -27.20
C VAL A 417 -13.96 -13.38 -25.92
N SER A 418 -14.21 -12.36 -25.08
CA SER A 418 -14.93 -12.50 -23.80
C SER A 418 -16.33 -13.11 -23.94
N GLY A 419 -17.02 -12.86 -25.06
CA GLY A 419 -18.34 -13.42 -25.35
C GLY A 419 -18.36 -14.86 -25.85
N LEU A 420 -17.20 -15.54 -25.97
CA LEU A 420 -17.14 -16.96 -26.35
C LEU A 420 -17.27 -17.86 -25.12
N SER A 421 -18.06 -18.92 -25.23
CA SER A 421 -18.20 -19.95 -24.21
C SER A 421 -16.89 -20.74 -24.03
N GLN A 422 -16.69 -21.34 -22.86
CA GLN A 422 -15.53 -22.20 -22.59
C GLN A 422 -15.51 -23.40 -23.56
N GLY A 423 -14.34 -23.72 -24.13
CA GLY A 423 -14.22 -24.82 -25.10
C GLY A 423 -13.12 -24.63 -26.16
N GLY A 424 -13.03 -25.58 -27.09
CA GLY A 424 -12.05 -25.55 -28.18
C GLY A 424 -12.51 -24.73 -29.39
N TYR A 425 -11.59 -23.98 -29.98
CA TYR A 425 -11.81 -23.11 -31.13
C TYR A 425 -10.70 -23.25 -32.17
N LEU A 426 -11.05 -23.04 -33.44
CA LEU A 426 -10.09 -22.87 -34.53
C LEU A 426 -10.01 -21.39 -34.90
N VAL A 427 -8.81 -20.83 -34.86
CA VAL A 427 -8.54 -19.44 -35.22
C VAL A 427 -7.80 -19.43 -36.55
N LYS A 428 -8.44 -18.92 -37.59
CA LYS A 428 -7.85 -18.76 -38.92
C LYS A 428 -7.49 -17.30 -39.14
N ILE A 429 -6.26 -17.04 -39.55
CA ILE A 429 -5.81 -15.73 -40.04
C ILE A 429 -5.53 -15.87 -41.53
N GLN A 430 -6.08 -14.94 -42.31
CA GLN A 430 -5.97 -14.92 -43.77
C GLN A 430 -5.50 -13.53 -44.21
N GLY A 431 -4.24 -13.45 -44.64
CA GLY A 431 -3.69 -12.32 -45.38
C GLY A 431 -3.65 -12.60 -46.88
N GLU A 432 -3.05 -11.69 -47.64
CA GLU A 432 -2.84 -11.82 -49.09
C GLU A 432 -1.65 -12.75 -49.42
N LYS A 433 -0.61 -12.76 -48.57
CA LYS A 433 0.63 -13.52 -48.76
C LYS A 433 0.70 -14.77 -47.88
N GLU A 434 0.06 -14.76 -46.72
CA GLU A 434 0.10 -15.88 -45.78
C GLU A 434 -1.26 -16.17 -45.12
N SER A 435 -1.53 -17.46 -44.85
CA SER A 435 -2.65 -17.88 -44.01
C SER A 435 -2.18 -18.92 -43.01
N LYS A 436 -2.64 -18.79 -41.76
CA LYS A 436 -2.28 -19.70 -40.67
C LYS A 436 -3.51 -20.02 -39.84
N VAL A 437 -3.61 -21.28 -39.41
CA VAL A 437 -4.70 -21.79 -38.57
C VAL A 437 -4.12 -22.29 -37.26
N PHE A 438 -4.73 -21.88 -36.16
CA PHE A 438 -4.33 -22.23 -34.80
C PHE A 438 -5.48 -22.90 -34.07
N LYS A 439 -5.14 -23.85 -33.20
CA LYS A 439 -6.08 -24.38 -32.21
C LYS A 439 -5.94 -23.53 -30.95
N ALA A 440 -7.05 -23.02 -30.43
CA ALA A 440 -7.08 -22.26 -29.19
C ALA A 440 -8.17 -22.81 -28.27
N THR A 441 -7.92 -22.79 -26.97
CA THR A 441 -8.91 -23.17 -25.95
C THR A 441 -9.36 -21.91 -25.23
N LYS A 442 -10.67 -21.68 -25.11
CA LYS A 442 -11.25 -20.66 -24.24
C LYS A 442 -11.37 -21.23 -22.85
N GLU A 443 -10.76 -20.56 -21.88
CA GLU A 443 -10.97 -20.82 -20.44
C GLU A 443 -12.13 -20.01 -19.87
#